data_AF-A0AAE1HNJ5-F1
#
_entry.id   AF-A0AAE1HNJ5-F1
#
_cell.length_a   1.000
_cell.length_b   1.000
_cell.length_c   1.000
_cell.angle_alpha   90.00
_cell.angle_beta   90.00
_cell.angle_gamma   90.00
#
_symmetry.space_group_name_H-M   'P 1'
#
loop_
_entity.id
_entity.type
_entity.pdbx_description
1 polymer ?
#
loop_
_entity_poly.entity_id
_entity_poly.type
_entity_poly.pdbx_seq_one_letter_code
_entity_poly.pdbx_strand_id
1 'polypeptide(L)'
;MASQVGTRTKRRPGQAPGNAKADEAKAKKLECIEKLRSGEYSLVENVPLPTDDKWNRRVKPSEAWKKFGRVVVDKTHERTNFVQCFKCKLVKICHVSSGNTGNLTDHSCKPESTQVFDPLPRDVKGTVAELLAALSAENFLPFVLCESESFRKLAAFLVEVGFKHGVVKPEDILPCPKTVATKLHAKADEARHELVEEIKEDLENGLLSGTIDGWTDDQKHRKYMAHTVSHISKDTWEMQDNLLCLPHCHAESVTHEVIDEIIKMEKIKMNIDPNAKIHYVTDDGADVVKAVKRS
;
A
#
# COMPACT_ATOMS: atom_id res chain seq x y z
N MET A 1 28.95 -35.34 -48.49
CA MET A 1 30.33 -34.89 -48.21
C MET A 1 30.25 -33.56 -47.49
N ALA A 2 31.07 -33.39 -46.44
CA ALA A 2 31.27 -32.21 -45.58
C ALA A 2 30.11 -31.82 -44.66
N SER A 3 30.30 -31.42 -43.39
CA SER A 3 31.40 -31.57 -42.43
C SER A 3 30.84 -31.14 -41.08
N GLN A 4 31.34 -31.76 -40.00
CA GLN A 4 30.99 -31.49 -38.61
C GLN A 4 31.41 -30.08 -38.18
N VAL A 5 30.58 -29.42 -37.36
CA VAL A 5 31.04 -28.35 -36.45
C VAL A 5 30.48 -28.66 -35.05
N GLY A 6 31.28 -29.38 -34.27
CA GLY A 6 31.02 -29.60 -32.85
C GLY A 6 31.57 -28.43 -32.03
N THR A 7 30.69 -27.63 -31.44
CA THR A 7 31.06 -26.63 -30.45
C THR A 7 31.32 -27.29 -29.10
N ARG A 8 32.59 -27.28 -28.70
CA ARG A 8 33.13 -27.89 -27.48
C ARG A 8 32.99 -26.90 -26.32
N THR A 9 31.93 -27.01 -25.53
CA THR A 9 31.73 -26.18 -24.33
C THR A 9 32.68 -26.64 -23.21
N LYS A 10 33.70 -25.82 -22.91
CA LYS A 10 34.61 -26.03 -21.77
C LYS A 10 33.82 -25.90 -20.46
N ARG A 11 33.51 -27.03 -19.80
CA ARG A 11 33.06 -27.05 -18.40
C ARG A 11 34.23 -26.64 -17.49
N ARG A 12 34.06 -25.57 -16.70
CA ARG A 12 34.94 -25.24 -15.57
C ARG A 12 34.72 -26.26 -14.44
N PRO A 13 35.76 -26.94 -13.94
CA PRO A 13 35.67 -27.74 -12.72
C PRO A 13 35.91 -26.83 -11.50
N GLY A 14 35.05 -26.92 -10.48
CA GLY A 14 35.29 -26.30 -9.17
C GLY A 14 34.18 -25.38 -8.68
N GLN A 15 32.96 -25.90 -8.48
CA GLN A 15 32.09 -25.39 -7.42
C GLN A 15 32.07 -26.47 -6.34
N ALA A 16 32.61 -26.12 -5.17
CA ALA A 16 32.48 -26.94 -3.98
C ALA A 16 30.98 -27.18 -3.70
N PRO A 17 30.58 -28.37 -3.24
CA PRO A 17 29.20 -28.63 -2.88
C PRO A 17 28.75 -27.60 -1.84
N GLY A 18 27.80 -26.74 -2.23
CA GLY A 18 27.14 -25.80 -1.34
C GLY A 18 26.62 -26.56 -0.12
N ASN A 19 26.92 -26.03 1.06
CA ASN A 19 26.64 -26.69 2.32
C ASN A 19 25.12 -26.63 2.56
N ALA A 20 24.37 -27.57 2.00
CA ALA A 20 22.91 -27.57 1.95
C ALA A 20 22.23 -27.31 3.30
N LYS A 21 22.87 -27.72 4.41
CA LYS A 21 22.40 -27.45 5.78
C LYS A 21 22.45 -25.96 6.16
N ALA A 22 23.43 -25.20 5.67
CA ALA A 22 23.55 -23.77 5.92
C ALA A 22 22.50 -22.98 5.14
N ASP A 23 22.21 -23.39 3.90
CA ASP A 23 21.18 -22.78 3.07
C ASP A 23 19.78 -23.04 3.64
N GLU A 24 19.51 -24.26 4.12
CA GLU A 24 18.27 -24.61 4.81
C GLU A 24 18.07 -23.80 6.10
N ALA A 25 19.12 -23.65 6.92
CA ALA A 25 19.06 -22.85 8.15
C ALA A 25 18.82 -21.36 7.86
N LYS A 26 19.36 -20.84 6.74
CA LYS A 26 19.15 -19.46 6.32
C LYS A 26 17.72 -19.23 5.84
N ALA A 27 17.15 -20.17 5.06
CA ALA A 27 15.75 -20.12 4.62
C ALA A 27 14.77 -20.14 5.81
N LYS A 28 14.98 -21.07 6.77
CA LYS A 28 14.18 -21.15 8.00
C LYS A 28 14.25 -19.88 8.85
N LYS A 29 15.42 -19.25 8.93
CA LYS A 29 15.59 -17.96 9.61
C LYS A 29 14.81 -16.84 8.93
N LEU A 30 14.76 -16.83 7.60
CA LEU A 30 14.03 -15.81 6.83
C LEU A 30 12.52 -15.96 7.02
N GLU A 31 12.01 -17.19 6.93
CA GLU A 31 10.60 -17.51 7.17
C GLU A 31 10.15 -17.09 8.58
N CYS A 32 10.97 -17.38 9.61
CA CYS A 32 10.71 -16.92 10.97
C CYS A 32 10.62 -15.39 11.08
N ILE A 33 11.44 -14.65 10.32
CA ILE A 33 11.42 -13.18 10.32
C ILE A 33 10.14 -12.66 9.64
N GLU A 34 9.69 -13.31 8.56
CA GLU A 34 8.45 -12.95 7.87
C GLU A 34 7.22 -13.19 8.75
N LYS A 35 7.14 -14.35 9.43
CA LYS A 35 6.05 -14.65 10.37
C LYS A 35 6.07 -13.75 11.61
N LEU A 36 7.25 -13.34 12.08
CA LEU A 36 7.38 -12.30 13.11
C LEU A 36 6.85 -10.94 12.64
N ARG A 37 7.00 -10.60 11.36
CA ARG A 37 6.49 -9.34 10.78
C ARG A 37 4.98 -9.41 10.53
N SER A 38 4.44 -10.56 10.15
CA SER A 38 2.99 -10.74 9.94
C SER A 38 2.20 -10.82 11.25
N GLY A 39 2.87 -11.13 12.38
CA GLY A 39 2.22 -11.32 13.67
C GLY A 39 1.73 -12.76 13.90
N GLU A 40 2.02 -13.68 12.97
CA GLU A 40 1.64 -15.09 13.05
C GLU A 40 2.65 -15.88 13.91
N TYR A 41 2.63 -15.64 15.22
CA TYR A 41 3.43 -16.42 16.18
C TYR A 41 2.70 -16.55 17.52
N SER A 42 3.06 -17.58 18.27
CA SER A 42 2.61 -17.79 19.66
C SER A 42 3.74 -17.50 20.64
N LEU A 43 3.39 -16.98 21.81
CA LEU A 43 4.32 -16.89 22.93
C LEU A 43 4.15 -18.10 23.84
N VAL A 44 5.27 -18.75 24.15
CA VAL A 44 5.29 -19.80 25.17
C VAL A 44 6.02 -19.27 26.41
N GLU A 45 5.29 -19.22 27.52
CA GLU A 45 5.85 -18.84 28.81
C GLU A 45 6.65 -20.00 29.42
N ASN A 46 7.70 -19.67 30.18
CA ASN A 46 8.34 -20.60 31.12
C ASN A 46 8.82 -21.94 30.54
N VAL A 47 9.22 -22.01 29.26
CA VAL A 47 9.81 -23.25 28.72
C VAL A 47 11.17 -23.48 29.38
N PRO A 48 11.37 -24.59 30.12
CA PRO A 48 12.68 -24.93 30.66
C PRO A 48 13.69 -25.02 29.52
N LEU A 49 14.87 -24.43 29.70
CA LEU A 49 15.96 -24.58 28.74
C LEU A 49 16.29 -26.07 28.60
N PRO A 50 16.18 -26.65 27.40
CA PRO A 50 16.68 -27.98 27.13
C PRO A 50 18.17 -27.86 26.85
N THR A 51 18.98 -28.07 27.87
CA THR A 51 20.39 -28.43 27.71
C THR A 51 20.47 -29.95 27.74
N ASP A 52 21.13 -30.53 26.74
CA ASP A 52 21.43 -31.95 26.55
C ASP A 52 21.32 -32.80 27.82
N ASP A 53 20.33 -33.70 27.86
CA ASP A 53 20.02 -34.91 28.68
C ASP A 53 20.63 -35.15 30.08
N LYS A 54 21.39 -34.21 30.64
CA LYS A 54 22.16 -34.35 31.88
C LYS A 54 22.12 -33.06 32.68
N TRP A 55 20.93 -32.56 33.03
CA TRP A 55 20.82 -31.72 34.21
C TRP A 55 19.46 -31.76 34.90
N ASN A 56 19.54 -31.74 36.23
CA ASN A 56 18.46 -31.89 37.19
C ASN A 56 17.33 -30.86 37.02
N ARG A 57 16.09 -31.30 37.30
CA ARG A 57 14.84 -30.50 37.39
C ARG A 57 14.84 -29.41 38.48
N ARG A 58 15.96 -28.73 38.77
CA ARG A 58 16.12 -27.80 39.90
C ARG A 58 16.82 -26.46 39.58
N VAL A 59 17.02 -26.07 38.32
CA VAL A 59 17.40 -24.67 38.03
C VAL A 59 16.14 -23.83 37.99
N LYS A 60 15.98 -22.91 38.95
CA LYS A 60 14.97 -21.87 38.82
C LYS A 60 15.33 -21.00 37.60
N PRO A 61 14.41 -20.76 36.65
CA PRO A 61 14.68 -19.88 35.52
C PRO A 61 15.12 -18.51 36.06
N SER A 62 16.15 -17.91 35.44
CA SER A 62 16.66 -16.60 35.87
C SER A 62 15.53 -15.56 35.84
N GLU A 63 15.57 -14.57 36.73
CA GLU A 63 14.58 -13.47 36.80
C GLU A 63 14.33 -12.79 35.45
N ALA A 64 15.34 -12.75 34.56
CA ALA A 64 15.18 -12.21 33.21
C ALA A 64 14.05 -12.90 32.43
N TRP A 65 13.91 -14.22 32.51
CA TRP A 65 12.90 -14.98 31.76
C TRP A 65 11.47 -14.72 32.23
N LYS A 66 11.26 -14.17 33.43
CA LYS A 66 9.92 -13.73 33.86
C LYS A 66 9.38 -12.57 33.03
N LYS A 67 10.27 -11.83 32.36
CA LYS A 67 9.90 -10.65 31.53
C LYS A 67 9.72 -10.99 30.05
N PHE A 68 10.03 -12.23 29.63
CA PHE A 68 10.10 -12.61 28.23
C PHE A 68 9.41 -13.95 27.94
N GLY A 69 8.64 -14.00 26.86
CA GLY A 69 8.12 -15.23 26.27
C GLY A 69 8.97 -15.66 25.08
N ARG A 70 9.06 -16.97 24.81
CA ARG A 70 9.68 -17.46 23.58
C ARG A 70 8.73 -17.32 22.42
N VAL A 71 9.23 -16.84 21.29
CA VAL A 71 8.46 -16.79 20.04
C VAL A 71 8.49 -18.18 19.40
N VAL A 72 7.32 -18.72 19.13
CA VAL A 72 7.11 -19.96 18.42
C VAL A 72 6.29 -19.67 17.18
N VAL A 73 6.82 -20.09 16.04
CA VAL A 73 6.32 -19.68 14.72
C VAL A 73 5.32 -20.69 14.15
N ASP A 74 5.25 -21.92 14.69
CA ASP A 74 4.35 -22.98 14.24
C ASP A 74 3.80 -23.84 15.40
N LYS A 75 2.70 -24.57 15.15
CA LYS A 75 2.10 -25.52 16.11
C LYS A 75 3.03 -26.68 16.51
N THR A 76 4.12 -26.87 15.77
CA THR A 76 5.17 -27.87 16.04
C THR A 76 6.04 -27.50 17.25
N HIS A 77 5.88 -26.30 17.82
CA HIS A 77 6.71 -25.78 18.89
C HIS A 77 8.21 -25.77 18.54
N GLU A 78 8.54 -25.63 17.26
CA GLU A 78 9.93 -25.51 16.83
C GLU A 78 10.59 -24.28 17.48
N ARG A 79 11.78 -24.52 18.03
CA ARG A 79 12.48 -23.56 18.87
C ARG A 79 13.09 -22.48 18.01
N THR A 80 12.58 -21.25 18.12
CA THR A 80 13.27 -20.11 17.56
C THR A 80 14.31 -19.54 18.53
N ASN A 81 15.26 -18.78 18.00
CA ASN A 81 16.20 -17.98 18.80
C ASN A 81 15.60 -16.61 19.18
N PHE A 82 14.29 -16.42 19.04
CA PHE A 82 13.63 -15.14 19.32
C PHE A 82 12.85 -15.20 20.62
N VAL A 83 12.90 -14.11 21.38
CA VAL A 83 12.13 -13.90 22.60
C VAL A 83 11.46 -12.55 22.55
N GLN A 84 10.26 -12.44 23.10
CA GLN A 84 9.50 -11.19 23.13
C GLN A 84 9.26 -10.76 24.57
N CYS A 85 9.48 -9.48 24.86
CA CYS A 85 9.12 -8.94 26.17
C CYS A 85 7.59 -8.92 26.34
N PHE A 86 7.08 -9.45 27.47
CA PHE A 86 5.64 -9.43 27.75
C PHE A 86 5.06 -8.02 27.84
N LYS A 87 5.86 -7.06 28.32
CA LYS A 87 5.47 -5.67 28.54
C LYS A 87 5.54 -4.84 27.25
N CYS A 88 6.74 -4.57 26.72
CA CYS A 88 6.90 -3.66 25.59
C CYS A 88 6.81 -4.32 24.20
N LYS A 89 6.56 -5.63 24.14
CA LYS A 89 6.47 -6.43 22.89
C LYS A 89 7.72 -6.42 22.00
N LEU A 90 8.84 -5.88 22.47
CA LEU A 90 10.12 -5.90 21.75
C LEU A 90 10.63 -7.35 21.61
N VAL A 91 10.99 -7.72 20.38
CA VAL A 91 11.60 -9.03 20.06
C VAL A 91 13.13 -8.92 20.07
N LYS A 92 13.80 -9.81 20.78
CA LYS A 92 15.27 -9.94 20.84
C LYS A 92 15.73 -11.32 20.38
N ILE A 93 16.96 -11.39 19.89
CA ILE A 93 17.65 -12.66 19.61
C ILE A 93 18.33 -13.15 20.89
N CYS A 94 18.05 -14.38 21.29
CA CYS A 94 18.67 -15.08 22.41
C CYS A 94 19.25 -16.42 21.94
N HIS A 95 20.58 -16.52 21.91
CA HIS A 95 21.27 -17.76 21.54
C HIS A 95 21.24 -18.76 22.71
N VAL A 96 20.31 -19.72 22.61
CA VAL A 96 20.04 -20.74 23.64
C VAL A 96 21.29 -21.56 24.00
N SER A 97 22.15 -21.84 23.02
CA SER A 97 23.36 -22.65 23.19
C SER A 97 24.38 -22.06 24.16
N SER A 98 24.32 -20.74 24.43
CA SER A 98 25.29 -20.05 25.28
C SER A 98 24.86 -19.93 26.74
N GLY A 99 23.61 -20.25 27.07
CA GLY A 99 23.05 -20.02 28.42
C GLY A 99 23.09 -18.55 28.89
N ASN A 100 23.52 -17.61 28.04
CA ASN A 100 23.80 -16.25 28.41
C ASN A 100 22.51 -15.42 28.43
N THR A 101 22.11 -14.98 29.62
CA THR A 101 20.94 -14.12 29.84
C THR A 101 21.28 -12.63 29.85
N GLY A 102 22.53 -12.24 29.61
CA GLY A 102 23.01 -10.85 29.62
C GLY A 102 22.19 -9.93 28.71
N ASN A 103 21.92 -10.37 27.47
CA ASN A 103 21.10 -9.58 26.53
C ASN A 103 19.65 -9.37 26.99
N LEU A 104 19.13 -10.23 27.87
CA LEU A 104 17.78 -10.13 28.42
C LEU A 104 17.76 -9.28 29.69
N THR A 105 18.79 -9.38 30.54
CA THR A 105 18.92 -8.55 31.75
C THR A 105 19.09 -7.08 31.42
N ASP A 106 19.76 -6.76 30.31
CA ASP A 106 19.98 -5.38 29.86
C ASP A 106 18.74 -4.75 29.20
N HIS A 107 17.62 -5.48 29.14
CA HIS A 107 16.37 -4.92 28.67
C HIS A 107 15.66 -4.12 29.76
N SER A 108 15.69 -2.81 29.61
CA SER A 108 14.74 -1.92 30.28
C SER A 108 13.56 -1.65 29.37
N CYS A 109 12.36 -2.05 29.79
CA CYS A 109 11.14 -1.61 29.11
C CYS A 109 11.05 -0.10 29.28
N LYS A 110 11.25 0.66 28.20
CA LYS A 110 10.77 2.04 28.19
C LYS A 110 9.27 1.97 28.53
N PRO A 111 8.78 2.76 29.52
CA PRO A 111 7.35 2.80 29.79
C PRO A 111 6.64 3.04 28.46
N GLU A 112 5.54 2.33 28.21
CA GLU A 112 4.59 2.75 27.19
C GLU A 112 4.32 4.21 27.50
N SER A 113 4.83 5.11 26.66
CA SER A 113 4.54 6.50 26.88
C SER A 113 3.06 6.62 26.56
N THR A 114 2.23 6.75 27.60
CA THR A 114 0.98 7.50 27.51
C THR A 114 1.39 8.93 27.17
N GLN A 115 1.94 9.14 25.97
CA GLN A 115 2.29 10.45 25.48
C GLN A 115 0.97 11.09 25.10
N VAL A 116 0.41 11.78 26.10
CA VAL A 116 -0.33 13.00 25.84
C VAL A 116 0.57 13.80 24.91
N PHE A 117 0.13 14.01 23.66
CA PHE A 117 0.84 14.85 22.72
C PHE A 117 0.77 16.27 23.29
N ASP A 118 1.82 16.67 24.01
CA ASP A 118 1.93 18.04 24.47
C ASP A 118 1.83 18.97 23.25
N PRO A 119 1.11 20.10 23.37
CA PRO A 119 1.04 21.05 22.29
C PRO A 119 2.45 21.49 21.87
N LEU A 120 2.69 21.50 20.57
CA LEU A 120 3.96 21.95 19.99
C LEU A 120 4.31 23.36 20.51
N PRO A 121 5.57 23.60 20.90
CA PRO A 121 6.05 24.93 21.24
C PRO A 121 5.72 25.96 20.13
N ARG A 122 5.43 27.20 20.54
CA ARG A 122 4.94 28.26 19.63
C ARG A 122 5.94 28.55 18.51
N ASP A 123 7.22 28.57 18.84
CA ASP A 123 8.35 28.74 17.92
C ASP A 123 8.37 27.64 16.85
N VAL A 124 8.25 26.37 17.24
CA VAL A 124 8.20 25.24 16.29
C VAL A 124 6.99 25.35 15.37
N LYS A 125 5.82 25.71 15.91
CA LYS A 125 4.62 25.95 15.10
C LYS A 125 4.81 27.11 14.11
N GLY A 126 5.53 28.15 14.52
CA GLY A 126 5.93 29.27 13.65
C GLY A 126 6.80 28.80 12.48
N THR A 127 7.84 28.02 12.76
CA THR A 127 8.71 27.45 11.71
C THR A 127 7.93 26.56 10.72
N VAL A 128 6.98 25.74 11.20
CA VAL A 128 6.12 24.94 10.31
C VAL A 128 5.29 25.84 9.39
N ALA A 129 4.73 26.94 9.91
CA ALA A 129 3.97 27.88 9.10
C ALA A 129 4.83 28.56 8.03
N GLU A 130 6.05 28.97 8.38
CA GLU A 130 7.02 29.56 7.43
C GLU A 130 7.40 28.56 6.32
N LEU A 131 7.67 27.30 6.67
CA LEU A 131 7.98 26.25 5.69
C LEU A 131 6.81 25.97 4.74
N LEU A 132 5.57 25.95 5.25
CA LEU A 132 4.38 25.77 4.41
C LEU A 132 4.12 26.97 3.50
N ALA A 133 4.39 28.19 3.99
CA ALA A 133 4.30 29.40 3.18
C ALA A 133 5.33 29.39 2.03
N ALA A 134 6.57 29.01 2.33
CA ALA A 134 7.62 28.85 1.32
C ALA A 134 7.26 27.77 0.30
N LEU A 135 6.83 26.59 0.75
CA LEU A 135 6.39 25.50 -0.11
C LEU A 135 5.25 25.94 -1.05
N SER A 136 4.28 26.70 -0.52
CA SER A 136 3.15 27.20 -1.30
C SER A 136 3.58 28.26 -2.32
N ALA A 137 4.49 29.16 -1.96
CA ALA A 137 5.02 30.17 -2.88
C ALA A 137 5.86 29.56 -4.00
N GLU A 138 6.68 28.55 -3.70
CA GLU A 138 7.55 27.88 -4.68
C GLU A 138 6.78 26.99 -5.65
N ASN A 139 5.73 26.31 -5.17
CA ASN A 139 5.01 25.29 -5.94
C ASN A 139 3.59 25.71 -6.32
N PHE A 140 3.22 26.97 -6.07
CA PHE A 140 1.87 27.51 -6.31
C PHE A 140 0.76 26.67 -5.66
N LEU A 141 1.02 26.11 -4.48
CA LEU A 141 0.04 25.27 -3.78
C LEU A 141 -1.03 26.14 -3.13
N PRO A 142 -2.30 25.69 -3.13
CA PRO A 142 -3.36 26.42 -2.47
C PRO A 142 -3.23 26.31 -0.95
N PHE A 143 -3.53 27.39 -0.23
CA PHE A 143 -3.41 27.43 1.24
C PHE A 143 -4.31 26.41 1.96
N VAL A 144 -5.43 26.04 1.32
CA VAL A 144 -6.36 25.00 1.79
C VAL A 144 -5.70 23.61 1.93
N LEU A 145 -4.49 23.42 1.38
CA LEU A 145 -3.71 22.19 1.59
C LEU A 145 -3.54 21.86 3.08
N CYS A 146 -3.40 22.86 3.95
CA CYS A 146 -3.25 22.66 5.40
C CYS A 146 -4.54 22.15 6.08
N GLU A 147 -5.67 22.33 5.42
CA GLU A 147 -6.98 21.87 5.86
C GLU A 147 -7.31 20.47 5.32
N SER A 148 -6.58 20.01 4.30
CA SER A 148 -6.77 18.68 3.70
C SER A 148 -6.52 17.57 4.71
N GLU A 149 -7.52 16.71 4.92
CA GLU A 149 -7.40 15.52 5.76
C GLU A 149 -6.30 14.57 5.25
N SER A 150 -6.19 14.41 3.94
CA SER A 150 -5.15 13.59 3.30
C SER A 150 -3.74 14.12 3.58
N PHE A 151 -3.56 15.45 3.54
CA PHE A 151 -2.29 16.08 3.90
C PHE A 151 -1.95 15.87 5.39
N ARG A 152 -2.95 16.01 6.28
CA ARG A 152 -2.78 15.75 7.72
C ARG A 152 -2.42 14.29 8.01
N LYS A 153 -3.04 13.33 7.32
CA LYS A 153 -2.70 11.90 7.40
C LYS A 153 -1.25 11.65 6.98
N LEU A 154 -0.81 12.25 5.87
CA LEU A 154 0.58 12.17 5.43
C LEU A 154 1.55 12.77 6.46
N ALA A 155 1.27 13.98 6.97
CA ALA A 155 2.11 14.63 7.97
C ALA A 155 2.22 13.80 9.26
N ALA A 156 1.10 13.24 9.75
CA ALA A 156 1.10 12.35 10.90
C ALA A 156 1.96 11.11 10.67
N PHE A 157 1.86 10.49 9.48
CA PHE A 157 2.70 9.35 9.12
C PHE A 157 4.19 9.71 9.08
N LEU A 158 4.56 10.89 8.55
CA LEU A 158 5.96 11.36 8.55
C LEU A 158 6.51 11.56 9.97
N VAL A 159 5.70 12.09 10.89
CA VAL A 159 6.07 12.21 12.31
C VAL A 159 6.27 10.83 12.94
N GLU A 160 5.39 9.87 12.64
CA GLU A 160 5.52 8.49 13.13
C GLU A 160 6.79 7.80 12.61
N VAL A 161 7.15 8.02 11.33
CA VAL A 161 8.41 7.53 10.76
C VAL A 161 9.60 8.09 11.54
N GLY A 162 9.61 9.40 11.81
CA GLY A 162 10.65 10.04 12.61
C GLY A 162 10.72 9.50 14.05
N PHE A 163 9.56 9.23 14.65
CA PHE A 163 9.49 8.64 15.99
C PHE A 163 10.04 7.20 16.03
N LYS A 164 9.66 6.36 15.06
CA LYS A 164 10.05 4.94 15.01
C LYS A 164 11.50 4.72 14.58
N HIS A 165 11.97 5.53 13.64
CA HIS A 165 13.24 5.31 12.95
C HIS A 165 14.32 6.37 13.27
N GLY A 166 13.97 7.42 14.00
CA GLY A 166 14.86 8.54 14.29
C GLY A 166 15.01 9.49 13.11
N VAL A 167 16.18 10.11 12.99
CA VAL A 167 16.48 11.01 11.86
C VAL A 167 16.67 10.17 10.59
N VAL A 168 15.71 10.27 9.68
CA VAL A 168 15.72 9.61 8.36
C VAL A 168 15.90 10.68 7.29
N LYS A 169 16.63 10.37 6.22
CA LYS A 169 16.81 11.30 5.11
C LYS A 169 15.51 11.42 4.30
N PRO A 170 15.10 12.63 3.86
CA PRO A 170 13.87 12.80 3.08
C PRO A 170 13.81 11.92 1.82
N GLU A 171 14.95 11.70 1.16
CA GLU A 171 15.05 10.91 -0.07
C GLU A 171 14.75 9.42 0.16
N ASP A 172 14.93 8.93 1.39
CA ASP A 172 14.61 7.55 1.77
C ASP A 172 13.12 7.38 2.12
N ILE A 173 12.40 8.48 2.38
CA ILE A 173 10.98 8.47 2.75
C ILE A 173 10.09 8.79 1.54
N LEU A 174 10.43 9.84 0.78
CA LEU A 174 9.59 10.36 -0.29
C LEU A 174 9.86 9.60 -1.59
N PRO A 175 8.86 8.91 -2.15
CA PRO A 175 9.03 8.22 -3.42
C PRO A 175 9.18 9.23 -4.56
N CYS A 176 9.84 8.81 -5.66
CA CYS A 176 9.92 9.65 -6.85
C CYS A 176 8.53 9.85 -7.49
N PRO A 177 8.32 10.93 -8.26
CA PRO A 177 7.02 11.24 -8.86
C PRO A 177 6.43 10.11 -9.71
N LYS A 178 7.29 9.37 -10.42
CA LYS A 178 6.87 8.22 -11.24
C LYS A 178 6.22 7.12 -10.38
N THR A 179 6.79 6.83 -9.22
CA THR A 179 6.24 5.83 -8.29
C THR A 179 4.88 6.28 -7.74
N VAL A 180 4.74 7.57 -7.40
CA VAL A 180 3.46 8.14 -6.97
C VAL A 180 2.41 8.01 -8.08
N ALA A 181 2.77 8.39 -9.31
CA ALA A 181 1.87 8.28 -10.47
C ALA A 181 1.43 6.83 -10.71
N THR A 182 2.35 5.87 -10.68
CA THR A 182 2.01 4.45 -10.81
C THR A 182 1.06 3.98 -9.71
N LYS A 183 1.28 4.38 -8.46
CA LYS A 183 0.38 4.02 -7.35
C LYS A 183 -0.98 4.70 -7.45
N LEU A 184 -1.03 5.95 -7.92
CA LEU A 184 -2.27 6.65 -8.18
C LEU A 184 -3.09 5.96 -9.29
N HIS A 185 -2.44 5.58 -10.40
CA HIS A 185 -3.11 4.84 -11.47
C HIS A 185 -3.68 3.51 -10.96
N ALA A 186 -2.89 2.73 -10.22
CA ALA A 186 -3.36 1.48 -9.64
C ALA A 186 -4.56 1.67 -8.70
N LYS A 187 -4.53 2.70 -7.84
CA LYS A 187 -5.67 3.05 -6.98
C LYS A 187 -6.91 3.48 -7.77
N ALA A 188 -6.71 4.21 -8.87
CA ALA A 188 -7.80 4.64 -9.73
C ALA A 188 -8.40 3.45 -10.51
N ASP A 189 -7.58 2.50 -10.95
CA ASP A 189 -8.03 1.24 -11.57
C ASP A 189 -8.81 0.38 -10.57
N GLU A 190 -8.32 0.26 -9.33
CA GLU A 190 -8.99 -0.45 -8.23
C GLU A 190 -10.37 0.18 -7.93
N ALA A 191 -10.42 1.50 -7.72
CA ALA A 191 -11.68 2.20 -7.46
C ALA A 191 -12.68 2.09 -8.63
N ARG A 192 -12.21 2.13 -9.89
CA ARG A 192 -13.06 1.89 -11.06
C ARG A 192 -13.60 0.47 -11.08
N HIS A 193 -12.76 -0.52 -10.75
CA HIS A 193 -13.20 -1.91 -10.71
C HIS A 193 -14.26 -2.14 -9.65
N GLU A 194 -14.06 -1.58 -8.44
CA GLU A 194 -15.04 -1.63 -7.34
C GLU A 194 -16.38 -0.99 -7.76
N LEU A 195 -16.33 0.20 -8.35
CA LEU A 195 -17.53 0.89 -8.86
C LEU A 195 -18.26 0.07 -9.92
N VAL A 196 -17.52 -0.49 -10.90
CA VAL A 196 -18.13 -1.29 -11.97
C VAL A 196 -18.82 -2.53 -11.42
N GLU A 197 -18.21 -3.23 -10.45
CA GLU A 197 -18.84 -4.37 -9.81
C GLU A 197 -20.07 -3.97 -8.98
N GLU A 198 -20.05 -2.81 -8.32
CA GLU A 198 -21.21 -2.27 -7.60
C GLU A 198 -22.40 -2.02 -8.55
N ILE A 199 -22.16 -1.36 -9.68
CA ILE A 199 -23.22 -0.94 -10.62
C ILE A 199 -23.57 -1.98 -11.68
N LYS A 200 -22.91 -3.15 -11.68
CA LYS A 200 -23.00 -4.15 -12.75
C LYS A 200 -24.42 -4.62 -13.03
N GLU A 201 -25.18 -4.93 -11.97
CA GLU A 201 -26.57 -5.38 -12.10
C GLU A 201 -27.46 -4.28 -12.68
N ASP A 202 -27.28 -3.03 -12.23
CA ASP A 202 -28.04 -1.90 -12.73
C ASP A 202 -27.69 -1.61 -14.20
N LEU A 203 -26.41 -1.76 -14.56
CA LEU A 203 -25.92 -1.64 -15.93
C LEU A 203 -26.54 -2.70 -16.86
N GLU A 204 -26.60 -3.96 -16.42
CA GLU A 204 -27.21 -5.07 -17.17
C GLU A 204 -28.73 -4.90 -17.35
N ASN A 205 -29.41 -4.35 -16.33
CA ASN A 205 -30.85 -4.11 -16.36
C ASN A 205 -31.23 -2.76 -17.02
N GLY A 206 -30.25 -1.94 -17.39
CA GLY A 206 -30.50 -0.60 -17.95
C GLY A 206 -31.12 0.37 -16.94
N LEU A 207 -30.78 0.24 -15.66
CA LEU A 207 -31.28 1.08 -14.56
C LEU A 207 -30.34 2.24 -14.23
N LEU A 208 -29.21 2.35 -14.93
CA LEU A 208 -28.28 3.46 -14.78
C LEU A 208 -28.71 4.68 -15.57
N SER A 209 -28.52 5.84 -14.96
CA SER A 209 -28.50 7.11 -15.66
C SER A 209 -27.08 7.62 -15.80
N GLY A 210 -26.82 8.45 -16.79
CA GLY A 210 -25.51 9.03 -17.02
C GLY A 210 -25.61 10.45 -17.50
N THR A 211 -24.58 11.24 -17.20
CA THR A 211 -24.42 12.57 -17.78
C THR A 211 -23.12 12.64 -18.55
N ILE A 212 -23.15 13.38 -19.66
CA ILE A 212 -21.95 13.74 -20.41
C ILE A 212 -21.89 15.25 -20.46
N ASP A 213 -20.95 15.81 -19.70
CA ASP A 213 -20.68 17.24 -19.66
C ASP A 213 -19.36 17.52 -20.39
N GLY A 214 -19.38 18.45 -21.33
CA GLY A 214 -18.23 18.73 -22.20
C GLY A 214 -17.88 20.20 -22.18
N TRP A 215 -16.60 20.52 -22.00
CA TRP A 215 -16.11 21.90 -22.06
C TRP A 215 -14.82 22.00 -22.86
N THR A 216 -14.55 23.19 -23.38
CA THR A 216 -13.31 23.51 -24.07
C THR A 216 -12.42 24.31 -23.14
N ASP A 217 -11.18 23.87 -22.97
CA ASP A 217 -10.10 24.67 -22.40
C ASP A 217 -9.44 25.43 -23.56
N ASP A 218 -9.85 26.68 -23.74
CA ASP A 218 -9.38 27.54 -24.83
C ASP A 218 -7.86 27.81 -24.75
N GLN A 219 -7.28 27.79 -23.54
CA GLN A 219 -5.84 28.00 -23.36
C GLN A 219 -5.03 26.79 -23.82
N LYS A 220 -5.54 25.58 -23.55
CA LYS A 220 -4.88 24.34 -23.95
C LYS A 220 -5.30 23.86 -25.33
N HIS A 221 -6.29 24.50 -25.96
CA HIS A 221 -6.97 24.02 -27.17
C HIS A 221 -7.37 22.54 -27.04
N ARG A 222 -8.01 22.18 -25.92
CA ARG A 222 -8.45 20.82 -25.62
C ARG A 222 -9.92 20.80 -25.26
N LYS A 223 -10.66 19.83 -25.79
CA LYS A 223 -12.00 19.53 -25.31
C LYS A 223 -11.94 18.42 -24.29
N TYR A 224 -12.55 18.65 -23.12
CA TYR A 224 -12.72 17.68 -22.05
C TYR A 224 -14.17 17.21 -22.05
N MET A 225 -14.38 15.96 -21.64
CA MET A 225 -15.71 15.40 -21.44
C MET A 225 -15.71 14.61 -20.14
N ALA A 226 -16.57 14.99 -19.20
CA ALA A 226 -16.84 14.23 -17.99
C ALA A 226 -18.03 13.30 -18.25
N HIS A 227 -17.79 12.00 -18.12
CA HIS A 227 -18.85 11.00 -18.15
C HIS A 227 -19.11 10.57 -16.70
N THR A 228 -20.27 10.92 -16.18
CA THR A 228 -20.70 10.58 -14.82
C THR A 228 -21.83 9.58 -14.91
N VAL A 229 -21.82 8.56 -14.05
CA VAL A 229 -22.93 7.63 -13.90
C VAL A 229 -23.63 7.88 -12.57
N SER A 230 -24.96 7.82 -12.60
CA SER A 230 -25.81 8.04 -11.44
C SER A 230 -26.63 6.78 -11.18
N HIS A 231 -26.51 6.24 -9.97
CA HIS A 231 -27.20 5.03 -9.51
C HIS A 231 -27.70 5.18 -8.07
N ILE A 232 -28.55 4.26 -7.62
CA ILE A 232 -28.97 4.20 -6.22
C ILE A 232 -28.09 3.16 -5.52
N SER A 233 -27.37 3.57 -4.48
CA SER A 233 -26.57 2.64 -3.68
C SER A 233 -27.47 1.64 -2.97
N LYS A 234 -27.14 0.35 -3.07
CA LYS A 234 -27.93 -0.74 -2.46
C LYS A 234 -27.91 -0.70 -0.93
N ASP A 235 -26.82 -0.21 -0.36
CA ASP A 235 -26.62 -0.19 1.09
C ASP A 235 -27.31 1.01 1.75
N THR A 236 -27.20 2.19 1.13
CA THR A 236 -27.68 3.45 1.72
C THR A 236 -29.02 3.90 1.17
N TRP A 237 -29.46 3.36 0.03
CA TRP A 237 -30.61 3.85 -0.73
C TRP A 237 -30.50 5.33 -1.16
N GLU A 238 -29.28 5.86 -1.19
CA GLU A 238 -29.00 7.21 -1.64
C GLU A 238 -28.55 7.20 -3.11
N MET A 239 -28.90 8.26 -3.84
CA MET A 239 -28.39 8.48 -5.19
C MET A 239 -26.90 8.84 -5.09
N GLN A 240 -26.08 8.15 -5.88
CA GLN A 240 -24.66 8.40 -6.00
C GLN A 240 -24.30 8.82 -7.42
N ASP A 241 -23.51 9.88 -7.53
CA ASP A 241 -22.96 10.38 -8.78
C ASP A 241 -21.47 10.08 -8.82
N ASN A 242 -21.07 9.19 -9.73
CA ASN A 242 -19.71 8.71 -9.83
C ASN A 242 -19.10 9.09 -11.18
N LEU A 243 -17.98 9.83 -11.15
CA LEU A 243 -17.22 10.15 -12.36
C LEU A 243 -16.60 8.87 -12.91
N LEU A 244 -17.10 8.40 -14.04
CA LEU A 244 -16.65 7.18 -14.68
C LEU A 244 -15.32 7.42 -15.42
N CYS A 245 -15.28 8.48 -16.23
CA CYS A 245 -14.07 8.90 -16.93
C CYS A 245 -14.06 10.39 -17.29
N LEU A 246 -12.86 10.93 -17.49
CA LEU A 246 -12.64 12.30 -17.96
C LEU A 246 -11.73 12.31 -19.22
N PRO A 247 -12.19 11.76 -20.35
CA PRO A 247 -11.43 11.82 -21.60
C PRO A 247 -11.24 13.26 -22.08
N HIS A 248 -10.21 13.44 -22.89
CA HIS A 248 -9.96 14.69 -23.61
C HIS A 248 -9.51 14.39 -25.03
N CYS A 249 -9.75 15.32 -25.95
CA CYS A 249 -9.32 15.22 -27.33
C CYS A 249 -8.70 16.53 -27.83
N HIS A 250 -7.81 16.37 -28.80
CA HIS A 250 -7.03 17.45 -29.43
C HIS A 250 -7.66 17.89 -30.76
N ALA A 251 -8.98 17.93 -30.84
CA ALA A 251 -9.68 18.28 -32.07
C ALA A 251 -10.26 19.69 -31.97
N GLU A 252 -10.05 20.48 -33.02
CA GLU A 252 -10.71 21.79 -33.20
C GLU A 252 -12.24 21.64 -33.33
N SER A 253 -12.69 20.49 -33.85
CA SER A 253 -14.10 20.10 -33.92
C SER A 253 -14.29 18.66 -33.43
N VAL A 254 -15.21 18.46 -32.50
CA VAL A 254 -15.55 17.15 -31.94
C VAL A 254 -16.93 16.77 -32.41
N THR A 255 -17.00 15.86 -33.38
CA THR A 255 -18.26 15.37 -33.94
C THR A 255 -18.87 14.28 -33.07
N HIS A 256 -20.16 14.00 -33.28
CA HIS A 256 -20.85 12.93 -32.56
C HIS A 256 -20.21 11.54 -32.69
N GLU A 257 -19.61 11.20 -33.83
CA GLU A 257 -18.92 9.91 -34.01
C GLU A 257 -17.69 9.79 -33.10
N VAL A 258 -16.93 10.87 -32.96
CA VAL A 258 -15.75 10.91 -32.09
C VAL A 258 -16.18 10.75 -30.63
N ILE A 259 -17.29 11.39 -30.24
CA ILE A 259 -17.83 11.28 -28.87
C ILE A 259 -18.28 9.84 -28.58
N ASP A 260 -19.04 9.23 -29.50
CA ASP A 260 -19.49 7.83 -29.39
C ASP A 260 -18.30 6.86 -29.28
N GLU A 261 -17.27 7.04 -30.11
CA GLU A 261 -16.05 6.23 -30.06
C GLU A 261 -15.32 6.37 -28.72
N ILE A 262 -15.19 7.60 -28.20
CA ILE A 262 -14.57 7.86 -26.90
C ILE A 262 -15.35 7.15 -25.78
N ILE A 263 -16.69 7.28 -25.76
CA ILE A 263 -17.52 6.62 -24.74
C ILE A 263 -17.31 5.10 -24.78
N LYS A 264 -17.35 4.50 -25.98
CA LYS A 264 -17.15 3.06 -26.17
C LYS A 264 -15.76 2.61 -25.74
N MET A 265 -14.72 3.36 -26.11
CA MET A 265 -13.35 3.07 -25.71
C MET A 265 -13.18 3.11 -24.19
N GLU A 266 -13.76 4.12 -23.52
CA GLU A 266 -13.68 4.21 -22.06
C GLU A 266 -14.44 3.05 -21.41
N LYS A 267 -15.66 2.72 -21.85
CA LYS A 267 -16.40 1.52 -21.40
C LYS A 267 -15.54 0.26 -21.53
N ILE A 268 -14.88 0.04 -22.67
CA ILE A 268 -13.98 -1.11 -22.89
C ILE A 268 -12.82 -1.13 -21.90
N LYS A 269 -12.18 0.01 -21.63
CA LYS A 269 -11.08 0.11 -20.64
C LYS A 269 -11.51 -0.30 -19.23
N MET A 270 -12.80 -0.13 -18.92
CA MET A 270 -13.40 -0.48 -17.63
C MET A 270 -14.06 -1.86 -17.64
N ASN A 271 -13.88 -2.64 -18.71
CA ASN A 271 -14.49 -3.95 -18.89
C ASN A 271 -16.04 -3.90 -18.86
N ILE A 272 -16.61 -2.80 -19.35
CA ILE A 272 -18.05 -2.63 -19.59
C ILE A 272 -18.35 -2.94 -21.07
N ASP A 273 -19.47 -3.61 -21.35
CA ASP A 273 -19.97 -3.76 -22.72
C ASP A 273 -20.11 -2.37 -23.38
N PRO A 274 -19.44 -2.10 -24.51
CA PRO A 274 -19.57 -0.81 -25.20
C PRO A 274 -21.02 -0.41 -25.52
N ASN A 275 -21.93 -1.39 -25.65
CA ASN A 275 -23.35 -1.18 -25.94
C ASN A 275 -24.25 -1.29 -24.70
N ALA A 276 -23.68 -1.31 -23.49
CA ALA A 276 -24.45 -1.29 -22.26
C ALA A 276 -25.34 -0.05 -22.22
N LYS A 277 -26.63 -0.26 -21.90
CA LYS A 277 -27.65 0.78 -21.92
C LYS A 277 -27.52 1.68 -20.69
N ILE A 278 -27.28 2.96 -20.93
CA ILE A 278 -27.25 4.01 -19.91
C ILE A 278 -28.23 5.09 -20.36
N HIS A 279 -29.12 5.53 -19.46
CA HIS A 279 -30.05 6.62 -19.72
C HIS A 279 -29.34 7.96 -19.60
N TYR A 280 -28.91 8.51 -20.73
CA TYR A 280 -28.17 9.76 -20.76
C TYR A 280 -29.05 11.01 -20.59
N VAL A 281 -28.60 11.92 -19.75
CA VAL A 281 -29.03 13.32 -19.66
C VAL A 281 -27.86 14.18 -20.10
N THR A 282 -28.07 15.02 -21.10
CA THR A 282 -27.04 15.88 -21.67
C THR A 282 -27.63 17.24 -22.02
N ASP A 283 -26.76 18.21 -22.32
CA ASP A 283 -27.20 19.50 -22.85
C ASP A 283 -27.78 19.33 -24.27
N ASP A 284 -28.43 20.37 -24.80
CA ASP A 284 -28.96 20.36 -26.17
C ASP A 284 -27.86 20.44 -27.25
N GLY A 285 -26.61 20.11 -26.90
CA GLY A 285 -25.48 20.04 -27.82
C GLY A 285 -25.75 19.01 -28.92
N ALA A 286 -25.93 19.48 -30.16
CA ALA A 286 -26.40 18.65 -31.28
C ALA A 286 -25.54 17.39 -31.52
N ASP A 287 -24.21 17.49 -31.34
CA ASP A 287 -23.31 16.36 -31.49
C ASP A 287 -23.37 15.38 -30.29
N VAL A 288 -23.46 15.89 -29.06
CA VAL A 288 -23.55 15.03 -27.87
C VAL A 288 -24.87 14.26 -27.89
N VAL A 289 -25.98 14.94 -28.18
CA VAL A 289 -27.31 14.33 -28.33
C VAL A 289 -27.32 13.24 -29.40
N LYS A 290 -26.64 13.45 -30.53
CA LYS A 290 -26.54 12.43 -31.59
C LYS A 290 -25.67 11.25 -31.18
N ALA A 291 -24.60 11.48 -30.43
CA ALA A 291 -23.71 10.44 -29.93
C ALA A 291 -24.48 9.53 -28.95
N VAL A 292 -25.09 10.12 -27.93
CA VAL A 292 -25.73 9.35 -26.84
C VAL A 292 -26.98 8.60 -27.27
N LYS A 293 -27.69 9.07 -28.30
CA LYS A 293 -28.84 8.36 -28.88
C LYS A 293 -28.47 7.05 -29.58
N ARG A 294 -27.19 6.86 -29.93
CA ARG A 294 -26.68 5.67 -30.63
C ARG A 294 -25.94 4.69 -29.72
N SER A 295 -25.63 5.10 -28.49
CA SER A 295 -24.74 4.40 -27.55
C SER A 295 -25.44 3.66 -26.42
#